data_AF-W7Q8Q3-F1
#
_entry.id   AF-W7Q8Q3-F1
#
_cell.length_a   1.000
_cell.length_b   1.000
_cell.length_c   1.000
_cell.angle_alpha   90.00
_cell.angle_beta   90.00
_cell.angle_gamma   90.00
#
_symmetry.space_group_name_H-M   'P 1'
#
loop_
_entity.id
_entity.type
_entity.pdbx_description
1 polymer ?
#
loop_
_entity_poly.entity_id
_entity_poly.type
_entity_poly.pdbx_seq_one_letter_code
_entity_poly.pdbx_strand_id
1 'polypeptide(L)'
;MAGLATVPVGIDIEHTRSRHRDRIEELIEFLPEAIVRRAILESADPLDSFYRAWTLHEALFKLDSLCGSTPGHVLETRLSRLLPDGDVQAWQWQHEGWTLSLCSHQRRLVIHSLPRLAIKESWLPSQTLPQ
;
A
#
# COMPACT_ATOMS: atom_id res chain seq x y z
N MET A 1 4.76 11.38 -12.45
CA MET A 1 3.57 10.56 -12.73
C MET A 1 2.34 11.45 -12.65
N ALA A 2 1.32 11.20 -13.46
CA ALA A 2 0.01 11.84 -13.35
C ALA A 2 -1.07 10.77 -13.60
N GLY A 3 -2.21 10.92 -12.94
CA GLY A 3 -3.36 10.02 -13.09
C GLY A 3 -4.63 10.83 -13.29
N LEU A 4 -5.55 10.30 -14.09
CA LEU A 4 -6.90 10.82 -14.27
C LEU A 4 -7.87 9.71 -13.90
N ALA A 5 -8.87 10.03 -13.08
CA ALA A 5 -9.86 9.08 -12.63
C ALA A 5 -11.24 9.72 -12.60
N THR A 6 -12.26 8.92 -12.89
CA THR A 6 -13.68 9.33 -12.79
C THR A 6 -14.24 9.13 -11.38
N VAL A 7 -13.41 8.65 -10.45
CA VAL A 7 -13.72 8.34 -9.06
C VAL A 7 -12.52 8.75 -8.19
N PRO A 8 -12.72 8.94 -6.86
CA PRO A 8 -11.59 9.14 -5.95
C PRO A 8 -10.61 7.96 -5.98
N VAL A 9 -9.34 8.28 -6.16
CA VAL A 9 -8.23 7.32 -6.15
C VAL A 9 -7.06 7.95 -5.39
N GLY A 10 -6.61 7.26 -4.35
CA GLY A 10 -5.32 7.53 -3.75
C GLY A 10 -4.22 6.82 -4.52
N ILE A 11 -3.10 7.51 -4.80
CA ILE A 11 -1.99 6.99 -5.58
C ILE A 11 -0.65 7.34 -4.96
N ASP A 12 0.24 6.36 -4.87
CA ASP A 12 1.60 6.57 -4.40
C ASP A 12 2.61 5.74 -5.18
N ILE A 13 3.79 6.31 -5.45
CA ILE A 13 4.89 5.63 -6.12
C ILE A 13 6.20 5.95 -5.41
N GLU A 14 6.95 4.91 -5.08
CA GLU A 14 8.25 5.04 -4.42
C GLU A 14 9.29 4.15 -5.08
N HIS A 15 10.53 4.63 -5.10
CA HIS A 15 11.69 3.83 -5.47
C HIS A 15 12.46 3.42 -4.22
N THR A 16 12.76 2.13 -4.13
CA THR A 16 13.53 1.54 -3.05
C THR A 16 14.87 2.26 -2.89
N ARG A 17 15.11 2.77 -1.68
CA ARG A 17 16.38 3.38 -1.28
C ARG A 17 17.26 2.34 -0.61
N SER A 18 18.45 2.10 -1.18
CA SER A 18 19.42 1.13 -0.66
C SER A 18 19.77 1.35 0.82
N ARG A 19 19.93 2.60 1.24
CA ARG A 19 20.21 2.98 2.64
C ARG A 19 19.13 2.56 3.65
N HIS A 20 17.92 2.24 3.22
CA HIS A 20 16.87 1.74 4.11
C HIS A 20 17.07 0.26 4.45
N ARG A 21 17.88 -0.47 3.68
CA ARG A 21 18.21 -1.87 3.96
C ARG A 21 18.85 -2.03 5.34
N ASP A 22 19.79 -1.16 5.66
CA ASP A 22 20.53 -1.22 6.93
C ASP A 22 19.69 -0.75 8.13
N ARG A 23 18.50 -0.18 7.89
CA ARG A 23 17.60 0.38 8.90
C ARG A 23 16.19 -0.20 8.83
N ILE A 24 16.05 -1.36 8.16
CA ILE A 24 14.74 -1.88 7.81
C ILE A 24 13.91 -2.22 9.05
N GLU A 25 14.54 -2.78 10.09
CA GLU A 25 13.88 -3.09 11.36
C GLU A 25 13.30 -1.84 12.02
N GLU A 26 14.11 -0.77 12.15
CA GLU A 26 13.65 0.53 12.69
C GLU A 26 12.48 1.11 11.88
N LEU A 27 12.54 1.02 10.55
CA LEU A 27 11.47 1.54 9.68
C LEU A 27 10.18 0.75 9.85
N ILE A 28 10.27 -0.56 10.03
CA ILE A 28 9.12 -1.44 10.27
C ILE A 28 8.44 -1.11 11.60
N GLU A 29 9.19 -0.74 12.64
CA GLU A 29 8.63 -0.39 13.96
C GLU A 29 7.60 0.75 13.91
N PHE A 30 7.77 1.70 12.99
CA PHE A 30 6.84 2.80 12.82
C PHE A 30 5.52 2.41 12.15
N LEU A 31 5.44 1.25 11.48
CA LEU A 31 4.19 0.81 10.86
C LEU A 31 3.17 0.46 11.96
N PRO A 32 1.90 0.88 11.82
CA PRO A 32 0.93 0.80 12.91
C PRO A 32 0.55 -0.64 13.29
N GLU A 33 0.49 -1.53 12.31
CA GLU A 33 -0.13 -2.85 12.46
C GLU A 33 0.89 -3.95 12.74
N ALA A 34 0.78 -4.60 13.90
CA ALA A 34 1.69 -5.68 14.30
C ALA A 34 1.72 -6.85 13.30
N ILE A 35 0.57 -7.17 12.70
CA ILE A 35 0.48 -8.22 11.69
C ILE A 35 1.26 -7.85 10.42
N VAL A 36 1.20 -6.58 9.99
CA VAL A 36 1.95 -6.08 8.83
C VAL A 36 3.45 -6.09 9.14
N ARG A 37 3.85 -5.60 10.32
CA ARG A 37 5.25 -5.62 10.76
C ARG A 37 5.84 -7.03 10.71
N ARG A 38 5.13 -8.00 11.32
CA ARG A 38 5.54 -9.41 11.31
C ARG A 38 5.61 -9.99 9.90
N ALA A 39 4.60 -9.75 9.05
CA ALA A 39 4.60 -10.24 7.69
C ALA A 39 5.77 -9.69 6.85
N ILE A 40 6.21 -8.45 7.12
CA ILE A 40 7.39 -7.88 6.46
C ILE A 40 8.67 -8.57 6.95
N LEU A 41 8.82 -8.76 8.27
CA LEU A 41 9.98 -9.42 8.87
C LEU A 41 10.13 -10.89 8.43
N GLU A 42 9.01 -11.58 8.22
CA GLU A 42 8.95 -12.97 7.75
C GLU A 42 9.10 -13.10 6.21
N SER A 43 9.14 -11.98 5.48
CA SER A 43 9.26 -11.98 4.02
C SER A 43 10.66 -12.39 3.55
N ALA A 44 10.72 -13.03 2.37
CA ALA A 44 11.98 -13.30 1.69
C ALA A 44 12.73 -12.02 1.26
N ASP A 45 11.99 -10.92 1.05
CA ASP A 45 12.55 -9.58 0.84
C ASP A 45 11.82 -8.56 1.74
N PRO A 46 12.35 -8.30 2.95
CA PRO A 46 11.74 -7.35 3.87
C PRO A 46 11.70 -5.92 3.37
N LEU A 47 12.70 -5.50 2.58
CA LEU A 47 12.76 -4.13 2.07
C LEU A 47 11.65 -3.89 1.05
N ASP A 48 11.50 -4.79 0.08
CA ASP A 48 10.44 -4.68 -0.92
C ASP A 48 9.05 -4.83 -0.28
N SER A 49 8.89 -5.72 0.71
CA SER A 49 7.64 -5.84 1.48
C SER A 49 7.32 -4.57 2.28
N PHE A 50 8.32 -3.90 2.83
CA PHE A 50 8.14 -2.61 3.49
C PHE A 50 7.62 -1.56 2.52
N TYR A 51 8.20 -1.44 1.32
CA TYR A 51 7.72 -0.47 0.33
C TYR A 51 6.29 -0.78 -0.14
N ARG A 52 5.87 -2.06 -0.20
CA ARG A 52 4.45 -2.40 -0.44
C ARG A 52 3.55 -1.82 0.64
N ALA A 53 3.89 -2.05 1.91
CA ALA A 53 3.07 -1.57 3.02
C ALA A 53 3.07 -0.03 3.10
N TRP A 54 4.24 0.59 2.97
CA TRP A 54 4.41 2.03 3.03
C TRP A 54 3.59 2.75 1.95
N THR A 55 3.72 2.34 0.69
CA THR A 55 3.00 2.98 -0.42
C THR A 55 1.49 2.76 -0.32
N LEU A 56 1.01 1.67 0.31
CA LEU A 56 -0.42 1.48 0.60
C LEU A 56 -0.92 2.46 1.68
N HIS A 57 -0.15 2.68 2.74
CA HIS A 57 -0.49 3.68 3.76
C HIS A 57 -0.57 5.09 3.15
N GLU A 58 0.39 5.46 2.30
CA GLU A 58 0.39 6.74 1.57
C GLU A 58 -0.80 6.85 0.60
N ALA A 59 -1.11 5.79 -0.16
CA ALA A 59 -2.25 5.77 -1.05
C ALA A 59 -3.58 5.88 -0.28
N LEU A 60 -3.72 5.20 0.86
CA LEU A 60 -4.89 5.35 1.76
C LEU A 60 -5.01 6.77 2.30
N PHE A 61 -3.90 7.34 2.79
CA PHE A 61 -3.88 8.71 3.32
C PHE A 61 -4.38 9.71 2.28
N LYS A 62 -3.91 9.58 1.03
CA LYS A 62 -4.33 10.41 -0.10
C LYS A 62 -5.80 10.20 -0.46
N LEU A 63 -6.29 8.95 -0.45
CA LEU A 63 -7.71 8.66 -0.68
C LEU A 63 -8.59 9.32 0.39
N ASP A 64 -8.26 9.12 1.67
CA ASP A 64 -9.02 9.67 2.79
C ASP A 64 -9.01 11.20 2.77
N SER A 65 -7.87 11.80 2.40
CA SER A 65 -7.74 13.24 2.22
C SER A 65 -8.68 13.77 1.13
N LEU A 66 -8.78 13.07 -0.01
CA LEU A 66 -9.70 13.43 -1.09
C LEU A 66 -11.17 13.27 -0.69
N CYS A 67 -11.48 12.31 0.19
CA CYS A 67 -12.82 12.03 0.68
C CYS A 67 -13.23 12.88 1.90
N GLY A 68 -12.39 13.83 2.33
CA GLY A 68 -12.69 14.74 3.43
C GLY A 68 -12.54 14.12 4.84
N SER A 69 -11.89 12.96 4.94
CA SER A 69 -11.58 12.27 6.20
C SER A 69 -10.07 12.22 6.44
N THR A 70 -9.39 13.33 6.17
CA THR A 70 -7.92 13.46 6.22
C THR A 70 -7.36 13.02 7.58
N PRO A 71 -6.51 11.98 7.64
CA PRO A 71 -5.80 11.61 8.85
C PRO A 71 -4.79 12.70 9.25
N GLY A 72 -4.39 12.76 10.52
CA GLY A 72 -3.35 13.68 10.99
C GLY A 72 -1.97 13.35 10.40
N HIS A 73 -1.71 12.07 10.14
CA HIS A 73 -0.49 11.59 9.49
C HIS A 73 -0.69 10.24 8.79
N VAL A 74 0.23 9.87 7.90
CA VAL A 74 0.17 8.62 7.09
C VAL A 74 0.00 7.37 7.96
N LEU A 75 0.71 7.29 9.08
CA LEU A 75 0.67 6.14 9.99
C LEU A 75 -0.63 6.03 10.84
N GLU A 76 -1.57 6.98 10.73
CA GLU A 76 -2.93 6.83 11.28
C GLU A 76 -3.82 5.96 10.38
N THR A 77 -3.45 5.78 9.11
CA THR A 77 -4.17 4.86 8.21
C THR A 77 -4.03 3.41 8.66
N ARG A 78 -4.96 2.56 8.22
CA ARG A 78 -4.99 1.14 8.57
C ARG A 78 -5.12 0.28 7.32
N LEU A 79 -4.15 -0.60 7.07
CA LEU A 79 -4.20 -1.54 5.96
C LEU A 79 -5.28 -2.61 6.20
N SER A 80 -5.75 -2.82 7.43
CA SER A 80 -6.91 -3.67 7.70
C SER A 80 -8.16 -3.30 6.89
N ARG A 81 -8.27 -2.06 6.41
CA ARG A 81 -9.33 -1.59 5.49
C ARG A 81 -9.27 -2.20 4.09
N LEU A 82 -8.15 -2.84 3.74
CA LEU A 82 -7.93 -3.52 2.47
C LEU A 82 -8.21 -5.03 2.55
N LEU A 83 -8.61 -5.54 3.72
CA LEU A 83 -9.03 -6.94 3.88
C LEU A 83 -10.34 -7.21 3.11
N PRO A 84 -10.73 -8.48 2.86
CA PRO A 84 -11.91 -8.80 2.04
C PRO A 84 -13.23 -8.12 2.48
N ASP A 85 -13.41 -7.89 3.77
CA ASP A 85 -14.59 -7.20 4.33
C ASP A 85 -14.38 -5.69 4.53
N GLY A 86 -13.25 -5.16 4.06
CA GLY A 86 -12.87 -3.76 4.14
C GLY A 86 -13.61 -2.87 3.14
N ASP A 87 -13.54 -1.55 3.37
CA ASP A 87 -14.23 -0.52 2.59
C ASP A 87 -13.41 0.07 1.44
N VAL A 88 -12.17 -0.39 1.28
CA VAL A 88 -11.23 0.07 0.26
C VAL A 88 -10.63 -1.11 -0.48
N GLN A 89 -10.53 -0.99 -1.81
CA GLN A 89 -9.75 -1.90 -2.64
C GLN A 89 -8.40 -1.28 -2.96
N ALA A 90 -7.40 -2.13 -3.10
CA ALA A 90 -6.06 -1.72 -3.48
C ALA A 90 -5.55 -2.50 -4.69
N TRP A 91 -4.72 -1.83 -5.49
CA TRP A 91 -3.95 -2.44 -6.56
C TRP A 91 -2.50 -2.02 -6.48
N GLN A 92 -1.60 -2.94 -6.79
CA GLN A 92 -0.16 -2.72 -6.70
C GLN A 92 0.57 -3.20 -7.94
N TRP A 93 1.70 -2.55 -8.19
CA TRP A 93 2.71 -3.00 -9.13
C TRP A 93 4.09 -2.78 -8.52
N GLN A 94 5.00 -3.72 -8.77
CA GLN A 94 6.40 -3.61 -8.39
C GLN A 94 7.31 -4.11 -9.51
N HIS A 95 8.39 -3.38 -9.74
CA HIS A 95 9.44 -3.76 -10.70
C HIS A 95 10.70 -2.95 -10.47
N GLU A 96 11.86 -3.59 -10.46
CA GLU A 96 13.19 -2.93 -10.39
C GLU A 96 13.28 -1.87 -9.28
N GLY A 97 12.83 -2.21 -8.07
CA GLY A 97 12.83 -1.30 -6.92
C GLY A 97 11.71 -0.25 -6.92
N TRP A 98 10.92 -0.11 -7.98
CA TRP A 98 9.72 0.72 -7.96
C TRP A 98 8.54 -0.01 -7.33
N THR A 99 7.78 0.71 -6.53
CA THR A 99 6.49 0.27 -5.98
C THR A 99 5.44 1.32 -6.27
N LEU A 100 4.33 0.92 -6.88
CA LEU A 100 3.13 1.73 -7.12
C LEU A 100 1.97 1.12 -6.36
N SER A 101 1.24 1.95 -5.62
CA SER A 101 0.02 1.59 -4.92
C SER A 101 -1.14 2.51 -5.32
N LEU A 102 -2.31 1.91 -5.52
CA LEU A 102 -3.57 2.58 -5.83
C LEU A 102 -4.63 2.11 -4.83
N CYS A 103 -5.40 3.04 -4.26
CA CYS A 103 -6.52 2.74 -3.36
C CYS A 103 -7.80 3.43 -3.84
N SER A 104 -8.93 2.74 -3.78
CA SER A 104 -10.25 3.33 -4.08
C SER A 104 -11.38 2.60 -3.34
N HIS A 105 -12.48 3.30 -3.06
CA HIS A 105 -13.71 2.66 -2.58
C HIS A 105 -14.44 1.84 -3.65
N GLN A 106 -14.04 1.95 -4.92
CA GLN A 106 -14.62 1.16 -5.99
C GLN A 106 -14.15 -0.29 -5.92
N ARG A 107 -15.08 -1.24 -5.88
CA ARG A 107 -14.77 -2.69 -5.89
C ARG A 107 -14.06 -3.15 -7.16
N ARG A 108 -14.25 -2.43 -8.26
CA ARG A 108 -13.64 -2.73 -9.57
C ARG A 108 -13.21 -1.44 -10.21
N LEU A 109 -11.94 -1.36 -10.57
CA LEU A 109 -11.37 -0.25 -11.31
C LEU A 109 -10.71 -0.79 -12.58
N VAL A 110 -11.04 -0.21 -13.73
CA VAL A 110 -10.35 -0.51 -14.98
C VAL A 110 -9.15 0.44 -15.07
N ILE A 111 -7.95 -0.12 -14.92
CA ILE A 111 -6.71 0.66 -14.85
C ILE A 111 -5.97 0.57 -16.17
N HIS A 112 -5.79 1.73 -16.82
CA HIS A 112 -4.97 1.88 -18.03
C HIS A 112 -3.72 2.71 -17.68
N SER A 113 -2.56 2.25 -18.15
CA SER A 113 -1.27 2.91 -17.89
C SER A 113 -0.40 2.94 -19.15
N LEU A 114 0.43 3.97 -19.24
CA LEU A 114 1.48 4.12 -20.25
C LEU A 114 2.82 4.46 -19.56
N PRO A 115 3.86 3.62 -19.70
CA PRO A 115 3.83 2.29 -20.33
C PRO A 115 2.86 1.35 -19.61
N ARG A 116 2.46 0.26 -20.28
CA ARG A 116 1.53 -0.71 -19.68
C ARG A 116 2.18 -1.38 -18.47
N LEU A 117 1.66 -1.10 -17.29
CA LEU A 117 2.07 -1.72 -16.03
C LEU A 117 1.19 -2.92 -15.70
N ALA A 118 1.79 -4.01 -15.23
CA ALA A 118 1.08 -5.20 -14.78
C ALA A 118 0.55 -5.01 -13.34
N ILE A 119 -0.36 -4.05 -13.18
CA ILE A 119 -1.00 -3.72 -11.90
C ILE A 119 -1.99 -4.83 -11.54
N LYS A 120 -1.86 -5.36 -10.32
CA LYS A 120 -2.68 -6.45 -9.80
C LYS A 120 -3.40 -5.99 -8.56
N GLU A 121 -4.55 -6.59 -8.27
CA GLU A 121 -5.22 -6.40 -6.98
C GLU A 121 -4.26 -6.81 -5.85
N SER A 122 -4.12 -5.91 -4.90
CA SER A 122 -3.21 -6.08 -3.77
C SER A 122 -3.85 -7.02 -2.77
N TRP A 123 -3.21 -8.15 -2.54
CA TRP A 123 -3.56 -9.02 -1.44
C TRP A 123 -2.68 -8.68 -0.25
N LEU A 124 -3.27 -8.12 0.81
CA LEU A 124 -2.66 -8.29 2.13
C LEU A 124 -2.68 -9.77 2.47
N PRO A 125 -1.69 -10.28 3.23
CA PRO A 125 -1.71 -11.65 3.71
C PRO A 125 -2.99 -11.85 4.52
N SER A 126 -3.96 -12.56 3.96
CA SER A 126 -5.06 -13.14 4.70
C SER A 126 -4.50 -14.36 5.44
N GLN A 127 -3.74 -14.11 6.51
CA GLN A 127 -3.45 -15.19 7.44
C GLN A 127 -4.64 -15.31 8.39
N THR A 128 -5.49 -16.29 8.07
CA THR A 128 -6.08 -17.22 9.06
C THR A 128 -5.75 -16.84 10.50
N LEU A 129 -6.62 -16.05 11.11
CA LEU A 129 -6.70 -15.97 12.56
C LEU A 129 -7.08 -17.38 13.04
N PRO A 130 -6.29 -18.06 13.90
CA PRO A 130 -6.91 -19.05 14.76
C PRO A 130 -7.92 -18.30 15.62
N GLN A 131 -9.14 -18.83 15.69
CA GLN A 131 -10.19 -18.39 16.59
C GLN A 131 -9.74 -18.47 18.05
#